data_AF-A0A2T5DE25-F1
#
_entry.id   AF-A0A2T5DE25-F1
#
_cell.length_a   1.000
_cell.length_b   1.000
_cell.length_c   1.000
_cell.angle_alpha   90.00
_cell.angle_beta   90.00
_cell.angle_gamma   90.00
#
_symmetry.space_group_name_H-M   'P 1'
#
loop_
_entity.id
_entity.type
_entity.pdbx_description
1 polymer ?
#
loop_
_entity_poly.entity_id
_entity_poly.type
_entity_poly.pdbx_seq_one_letter_code
_entity_poly.pdbx_strand_id
1 'polypeptide(L)'
;MLTTKNYLASILSIALLAMSILLFLFYAYPYSKLQYEIRIFIMTVCWLCSTVSLFFSTKIIYPYLKRGIILLNFCCIYGWLFYFG
;
A
#
# COMPACT_ATOMS: atom_id res chain seq x y z
N MET A 1 -12.06 1.95 -24.08
CA MET A 1 -11.08 2.97 -24.51
C MET A 1 -10.36 3.47 -23.26
N LEU A 2 -9.05 3.23 -23.16
CA LEU A 2 -8.25 3.66 -22.00
C LEU A 2 -8.02 5.18 -22.12
N THR A 3 -8.64 6.00 -21.27
CA THR A 3 -8.34 7.44 -21.25
C THR A 3 -7.00 7.67 -20.56
N THR A 4 -6.24 8.68 -20.98
CA THR A 4 -4.95 9.06 -20.39
C THR A 4 -5.03 9.28 -18.87
N LYS A 5 -6.17 9.79 -18.38
CA LYS A 5 -6.47 9.91 -16.93
C LYS A 5 -6.53 8.56 -16.22
N ASN A 6 -7.10 7.52 -16.85
CA ASN A 6 -7.20 6.18 -16.25
C ASN A 6 -5.83 5.46 -16.24
N TYR A 7 -5.00 5.74 -17.25
CA TYR A 7 -3.63 5.22 -17.30
C TYR A 7 -2.75 5.81 -16.18
N LEU A 8 -2.77 7.14 -16.01
CA LEU A 8 -2.05 7.81 -14.93
C LEU A 8 -2.52 7.34 -13.55
N ALA A 9 -3.83 7.18 -13.34
CA ALA A 9 -4.37 6.64 -12.10
C ALA A 9 -3.89 5.21 -11.81
N SER A 10 -3.77 4.38 -12.85
CA SER A 10 -3.27 3.01 -12.72
C SER A 10 -1.79 2.99 -12.32
N ILE A 11 -0.96 3.82 -12.97
CA ILE A 11 0.46 3.98 -12.61
C ILE A 11 0.60 4.47 -11.17
N LEU A 12 -0.18 5.48 -10.79
CA LEU A 12 -0.12 6.04 -9.44
C LEU A 12 -0.54 5.02 -8.38
N SER A 13 -1.58 4.23 -8.65
CA SER A 13 -2.01 3.13 -7.76
C SER A 13 -0.89 2.11 -7.57
N ILE A 14 -0.23 1.69 -8.66
CA ILE A 14 0.88 0.72 -8.62
C ILE A 14 2.10 1.30 -7.90
N ALA A 15 2.46 2.55 -8.16
CA ALA A 15 3.60 3.21 -7.52
C ALA A 15 3.38 3.37 -6.01
N LEU A 16 2.19 3.80 -5.59
CA LEU A 16 1.81 3.89 -4.18
C LEU A 16 1.78 2.52 -3.51
N LEU A 17 1.34 1.48 -4.22
CA LEU A 17 1.35 0.11 -3.71
C LEU A 17 2.80 -0.37 -3.49
N ALA A 18 3.69 -0.14 -4.45
CA ALA A 18 5.10 -0.50 -4.32
C ALA A 18 5.76 0.19 -3.11
N MET A 19 5.49 1.48 -2.92
CA MET A 19 5.93 2.21 -1.72
C MET A 19 5.35 1.62 -0.44
N SER A 20 4.07 1.25 -0.44
CA SER A 20 3.41 0.65 0.73
C SER A 20 4.03 -0.69 1.11
N ILE A 21 4.35 -1.53 0.12
CA ILE A 21 5.03 -2.82 0.32
C ILE A 21 6.45 -2.62 0.89
N LEU A 22 7.20 -1.64 0.36
CA LEU A 22 8.54 -1.33 0.89
C LEU A 22 8.49 -0.87 2.35
N LEU A 23 7.56 0.01 2.69
CA LEU A 23 7.35 0.46 4.06
C LEU A 23 6.92 -0.70 4.96
N PHE A 24 6.00 -1.54 4.48
CA PHE A 24 5.58 -2.76 5.17
C PHE A 24 6.78 -3.65 5.51
N LEU A 25 7.62 -3.98 4.54
CA LEU A 25 8.82 -4.79 4.76
C LEU A 25 9.77 -4.13 5.76
N PHE A 26 9.93 -2.81 5.70
CA PHE A 26 10.86 -2.07 6.56
C PHE A 26 10.44 -2.12 8.03
N TYR A 27 9.16 -1.90 8.34
CA TYR A 27 8.68 -2.03 9.72
C TYR A 27 8.41 -3.48 10.12
N ALA A 28 8.20 -4.40 9.17
CA ALA A 28 7.99 -5.80 9.48
C ALA A 28 9.30 -6.51 9.86
N TYR A 29 10.44 -6.00 9.42
CA TYR A 29 11.72 -6.65 9.66
C TYR A 29 12.09 -6.64 11.17
N PRO A 30 12.30 -7.82 11.79
CA PRO A 30 12.50 -7.95 13.24
C PRO A 30 13.84 -7.40 13.74
N TYR A 31 14.82 -7.20 12.85
CA TYR A 31 16.15 -6.66 13.20
C TYR A 31 16.23 -5.13 13.16
N SER A 32 15.15 -4.44 12.81
CA SER A 32 15.15 -2.99 12.91
C SER A 32 15.15 -2.59 14.39
N LYS A 33 16.30 -2.15 14.91
CA LYS A 33 16.40 -1.34 16.14
C LYS A 33 15.74 0.04 15.94
N LEU A 34 14.66 0.08 15.18
CA LEU A 34 13.90 1.29 14.92
C LEU A 34 13.25 1.69 16.22
N GLN A 35 13.45 2.93 16.61
CA GLN A 35 12.71 3.53 17.71
C GLN A 35 11.22 3.35 17.46
N TYR A 36 10.49 3.07 18.54
CA TYR A 36 9.06 2.81 18.51
C TYR A 36 8.28 3.92 17.76
N GLU A 37 8.62 5.19 18.02
CA GLU A 37 8.04 6.35 17.34
C GLU A 37 8.22 6.32 15.82
N ILE A 38 9.43 5.97 15.34
CA ILE A 38 9.74 5.87 13.91
C ILE A 38 8.93 4.72 13.30
N ARG A 39 8.75 3.62 14.03
CA ARG A 39 7.96 2.47 13.56
C ARG A 39 6.48 2.85 13.38
N ILE A 40 5.88 3.54 14.35
CA ILE A 40 4.51 4.05 14.24
C ILE A 40 4.37 5.00 13.06
N PHE A 41 5.33 5.91 12.89
CA PHE A 41 5.32 6.84 11.77
C PHE A 41 5.30 6.10 10.42
N ILE A 42 6.20 5.12 10.24
CA ILE A 42 6.26 4.31 9.01
C ILE A 42 4.97 3.51 8.81
N MET A 43 4.40 2.92 9.86
CA MET A 43 3.11 2.20 9.80
C MET A 43 1.99 3.13 9.33
N THR A 44 1.94 4.36 9.85
CA THR A 44 0.94 5.37 9.48
C THR A 44 1.08 5.79 8.02
N VAL A 45 2.30 6.00 7.56
CA VAL A 45 2.58 6.34 6.15
C VAL A 45 2.21 5.16 5.23
N CYS A 46 2.54 3.93 5.61
CA CYS A 46 2.16 2.72 4.86
C CYS A 46 0.63 2.61 4.73
N TRP A 47 -0.10 2.86 5.82
CA TRP A 47 -1.56 2.86 5.85
C TRP A 47 -2.16 3.94 4.94
N LEU A 48 -1.63 5.17 4.99
CA LEU A 48 -2.06 6.27 4.13
C LEU A 48 -1.80 5.96 2.64
N CYS A 49 -0.58 5.54 2.29
CA CYS A 49 -0.22 5.20 0.91
C CYS A 49 -1.11 4.08 0.35
N SER A 50 -1.39 3.06 1.16
CA SER A 50 -2.25 1.93 0.75
C SER A 50 -3.70 2.36 0.54
N THR A 51 -4.22 3.22 1.40
CA THR A 51 -5.58 3.78 1.28
C THR A 51 -5.72 4.61 0.00
N VAL A 52 -4.74 5.46 -0.29
CA VAL A 52 -4.72 6.28 -1.51
C VAL A 52 -4.55 5.39 -2.75
N SER A 53 -3.71 4.35 -2.70
CA SER A 53 -3.57 3.37 -3.78
C SER A 53 -4.91 2.68 -4.08
N LEU A 54 -5.66 2.29 -3.04
CA LEU A 54 -6.99 1.69 -3.14
C LEU A 54 -7.98 2.61 -3.83
N PHE A 55 -7.99 3.90 -3.48
CA PHE A 55 -8.84 4.90 -4.14
C PHE A 55 -8.57 4.97 -5.64
N PHE A 56 -7.30 5.01 -6.06
CA PHE A 56 -6.93 5.02 -7.47
C PHE A 56 -7.18 3.68 -8.18
N SER A 57 -7.11 2.55 -7.47
CA SER A 57 -7.37 1.22 -8.03
C SER A 57 -8.79 1.05 -8.57
N THR A 58 -9.75 1.86 -8.08
CA THR A 58 -11.13 1.87 -8.58
C THR A 58 -11.23 2.14 -10.08
N LYS A 59 -10.27 2.91 -10.62
CA LYS A 59 -10.18 3.35 -12.02
C LYS A 59 -9.48 2.33 -12.94
N ILE A 60 -8.95 1.23 -12.38
CA ILE A 60 -8.29 0.17 -13.13
C ILE A 60 -9.36 -0.70 -13.83
N ILE A 61 -9.19 -0.88 -15.14
CA ILE A 61 -10.15 -1.60 -15.99
C ILE A 61 -9.93 -3.12 -15.93
N TYR A 62 -8.68 -3.56 -15.76
CA TYR A 62 -8.33 -4.99 -15.71
C TYR A 62 -8.76 -5.64 -14.39
N PRO A 63 -9.74 -6.57 -14.40
CA PRO A 63 -10.36 -7.08 -13.18
C PRO A 63 -9.41 -7.91 -12.32
N TYR A 64 -8.56 -8.76 -12.93
CA TYR A 64 -7.60 -9.58 -12.20
C TYR A 64 -6.52 -8.74 -11.52
N LEU A 65 -5.96 -7.76 -12.25
CA LEU A 65 -4.97 -6.82 -11.71
C LEU A 65 -5.55 -6.01 -10.56
N LYS A 66 -6.78 -5.49 -10.73
CA LYS A 66 -7.50 -4.74 -9.70
C LYS A 66 -7.68 -5.57 -8.42
N ARG A 67 -8.11 -6.83 -8.54
CA ARG A 67 -8.25 -7.74 -7.38
C ARG A 67 -6.93 -7.94 -6.66
N GLY A 68 -5.83 -8.16 -7.38
CA GLY A 68 -4.50 -8.30 -6.78
C GLY A 68 -4.07 -7.05 -6.02
N ILE A 69 -4.23 -5.87 -6.63
CA ILE A 69 -3.90 -4.58 -6.01
C ILE A 69 -4.73 -4.34 -4.75
N ILE A 70 -6.03 -4.66 -4.77
CA ILE A 70 -6.90 -4.56 -3.61
C ILE A 70 -6.39 -5.46 -2.50
N LEU A 71 -6.18 -6.76 -2.77
CA LEU A 71 -5.70 -7.72 -1.76
C LEU A 71 -4.38 -7.29 -1.10
N LEU A 72 -3.40 -6.86 -1.90
CA LEU A 72 -2.11 -6.39 -1.39
C LEU A 72 -2.25 -5.11 -0.55
N ASN A 73 -3.10 -4.16 -0.96
CA ASN A 73 -3.38 -2.98 -0.16
C ASN A 73 -4.07 -3.33 1.17
N PHE A 74 -4.99 -4.29 1.17
CA PHE A 74 -5.60 -4.81 2.40
C PHE A 74 -4.52 -5.36 3.35
N CYS A 75 -3.57 -6.16 2.86
CA CYS A 75 -2.46 -6.66 3.67
C CYS A 75 -1.62 -5.51 4.27
N CYS A 76 -1.32 -4.46 3.50
CA CYS A 76 -0.55 -3.33 3.99
C CYS A 76 -1.34 -2.48 5.02
N ILE A 77 -2.66 -2.35 4.84
CA ILE A 77 -3.57 -1.62 5.73
C ILE A 77 -3.76 -2.33 7.06
N TYR A 78 -3.87 -3.66 7.06
CA TYR A 78 -4.13 -4.45 8.27
C TYR A 78 -2.87 -5.10 8.84
N GLY A 79 -1.72 -4.94 8.18
CA GLY A 79 -0.45 -5.53 8.54
C GLY A 79 0.05 -5.15 9.94
N TRP A 80 -0.32 -3.96 10.43
CA TRP A 80 0.00 -3.50 11.78
C TRP A 80 -0.73 -4.29 12.88
N LEU A 81 -1.88 -4.93 12.60
CA LEU A 81 -2.60 -5.72 13.61
C LEU A 81 -1.77 -6.90 14.12
N PHE A 82 -0.88 -7.45 13.29
CA PHE A 82 0.04 -8.53 13.67
C PHE A 82 1.21 -8.06 14.55
N TYR A 83 1.40 -6.74 14.73
CA TYR A 83 2.45 -6.16 15.57
C TYR A 83 1.96 -5.70 16.95
N PHE A 84 0.65 -5.46 17.09
CA PHE A 84 0.03 -4.97 18.33
C PHE A 84 -0.84 -6.02 19.03
N GLY A 85 -1.07 -7.19 18.41
CA GLY A 85 -1.69 -8.36 19.03
C GLY A 85 -0.63 -9.33 19.56
#